data_AF-A0A969MRL4-F1
#
_entry.id   AF-A0A969MRL4-F1
#
_cell.length_a   1.000
_cell.length_b   1.000
_cell.length_c   1.000
_cell.angle_alpha   90.00
_cell.angle_beta   90.00
_cell.angle_gamma   90.00
#
_symmetry.space_group_name_H-M   'P 1'
#
loop_
_entity.id
_entity.type
_entity.pdbx_description
1 polymer ?
#
loop_
_entity_poly.entity_id
_entity_poly.type
_entity_poly.pdbx_seq_one_letter_code
_entity_poly.pdbx_strand_id
1 'polypeptide(L)'
;MAEVLHKPQFQILTHPKTGVKIGRIYFPALFLADYHESITQWLQRQDILFCEADLKQYPDGSFRLYFRTINSLETEYLQLVKPLTGSKQ
;
A
#
# COMPACT_ATOMS: atom_id res chain seq x y z
N MET A 1 -21.09 8.78 11.01
CA MET A 1 -19.92 8.27 11.75
C MET A 1 -19.06 7.54 10.73
N ALA A 2 -17.89 8.07 10.39
CA ALA A 2 -17.04 7.45 9.38
C ALA A 2 -16.43 6.19 9.99
N GLU A 3 -16.63 5.03 9.35
CA GLU A 3 -15.89 3.81 9.67
C GLU A 3 -14.40 4.13 9.55
N VAL A 4 -13.73 4.22 10.68
CA VAL A 4 -12.30 4.49 10.73
C VAL A 4 -11.62 3.27 10.13
N LEU A 5 -11.03 3.44 8.94
CA LEU A 5 -10.34 2.36 8.26
C LEU A 5 -9.09 2.00 9.05
N HIS A 6 -9.10 0.84 9.70
CA HIS A 6 -7.96 0.33 10.46
C HIS A 6 -7.01 -0.52 9.62
N LYS A 7 -7.38 -0.86 8.38
CA LYS A 7 -6.59 -1.73 7.50
C LYS A 7 -6.28 -1.02 6.20
N PRO A 8 -5.11 -1.27 5.59
CA PRO A 8 -4.81 -0.78 4.27
C PRO A 8 -5.81 -1.34 3.25
N GLN A 9 -6.18 -0.53 2.26
CA GLN A 9 -7.05 -0.98 1.17
C GLN A 9 -6.22 -1.17 -0.09
N PHE A 10 -6.22 -2.39 -0.61
CA PHE A 10 -5.51 -2.73 -1.84
C PHE A 10 -6.46 -2.91 -3.02
N GLN A 11 -6.05 -2.39 -4.17
CA GLN A 11 -6.72 -2.58 -5.43
C GLN A 11 -5.69 -2.70 -6.56
N ILE A 12 -5.97 -3.55 -7.55
CA ILE A 12 -5.20 -3.62 -8.79
C ILE A 12 -5.92 -2.82 -9.86
N LEU A 13 -5.21 -1.89 -10.48
CA LEU A 13 -5.66 -1.12 -11.62
C LEU A 13 -5.00 -1.68 -12.87
N THR A 14 -5.81 -2.05 -13.85
CA THR A 14 -5.32 -2.51 -15.15
C THR A 14 -5.52 -1.39 -16.16
N HIS A 15 -4.45 -0.96 -16.82
CA HIS A 15 -4.55 0.04 -17.86
C HIS A 15 -5.31 -0.54 -19.07
N PRO A 16 -6.42 0.07 -19.50
CA PRO A 16 -7.36 -0.55 -20.44
C PRO A 16 -6.79 -0.76 -21.84
N LYS A 17 -5.75 -0.01 -22.24
CA LYS A 17 -5.14 -0.10 -23.58
C LYS A 17 -3.86 -0.92 -23.64
N THR A 18 -3.09 -0.95 -22.55
CA THR A 18 -1.75 -1.59 -22.54
C THR A 18 -1.69 -2.84 -21.67
N GLY A 19 -2.74 -3.13 -20.91
CA GLY A 19 -2.79 -4.26 -19.98
C GLY A 19 -1.86 -4.13 -18.77
N VAL A 20 -1.10 -3.03 -18.66
CA VAL A 20 -0.18 -2.79 -17.54
C VAL A 20 -0.97 -2.72 -16.24
N LYS A 21 -0.56 -3.54 -15.26
CA LYS A 21 -1.16 -3.57 -13.93
C LYS A 21 -0.39 -2.67 -12.98
N ILE A 22 -1.11 -1.93 -12.16
CA ILE A 22 -0.59 -1.03 -11.13
C ILE A 22 -1.29 -1.38 -9.82
N GLY A 23 -0.52 -1.59 -8.76
CA GLY A 23 -1.07 -1.76 -7.42
C GLY A 23 -1.41 -0.40 -6.83
N ARG A 24 -2.55 -0.31 -6.17
CA ARG A 24 -2.97 0.87 -5.42
C ARG A 24 -3.19 0.45 -3.98
N ILE A 25 -2.47 1.06 -3.04
CA ILE A 25 -2.70 0.86 -1.61
C ILE A 25 -3.06 2.20 -0.99
N TYR A 26 -4.18 2.22 -0.27
CA TYR A 26 -4.48 3.31 0.65
C TYR A 26 -4.05 2.90 2.06
N PHE A 27 -3.18 3.70 2.67
CA PHE A 27 -2.68 3.51 4.03
C PHE A 27 -3.36 4.53 4.96
N PRO A 28 -4.27 4.08 5.84
CA PRO A 28 -4.89 4.95 6.83
C PRO A 28 -3.87 5.47 7.84
N ALA A 29 -4.07 6.70 8.34
CA ALA A 29 -3.18 7.34 9.30
C ALA A 29 -2.95 6.51 10.57
N LEU A 30 -3.99 5.88 11.11
CA LEU A 30 -3.87 5.03 12.29
C LEU A 30 -3.01 3.78 12.03
N PHE A 31 -3.16 3.16 10.85
CA PHE A 31 -2.33 2.01 10.48
C PHE A 31 -0.87 2.43 10.30
N LEU A 32 -0.64 3.62 9.75
CA LEU A 32 0.70 4.18 9.63
C LEU A 32 1.33 4.46 10.99
N ALA A 33 0.56 4.95 11.97
CA ALA A 33 1.07 5.18 13.32
C ALA A 33 1.58 3.90 13.99
N ASP A 34 0.89 2.77 13.78
CA ASP A 34 1.27 1.48 14.38
C ASP A 34 2.40 0.77 13.61
N TYR A 35 2.52 0.99 12.29
CA TYR A 35 3.39 0.18 11.41
C TYR A 35 4.32 1.00 10.51
N HIS A 36 4.62 2.25 10.89
CA HIS A 36 5.42 3.19 10.09
C HIS A 36 6.75 2.59 9.62
N GLU A 37 7.50 1.94 10.51
CA GLU A 37 8.82 1.36 10.20
C GLU A 37 8.71 0.23 9.17
N SER A 38 7.77 -0.71 9.37
CA SER A 38 7.58 -1.83 8.44
C SER A 38 7.13 -1.36 7.05
N ILE A 39 6.26 -0.34 6.99
CA ILE A 39 5.80 0.25 5.73
C ILE A 39 6.96 0.97 5.04
N THR A 40 7.76 1.74 5.78
CA THR A 40 8.94 2.42 5.24
C THR A 40 9.95 1.43 4.68
N GLN A 41 10.24 0.35 5.41
CA GLN A 41 11.13 -0.72 4.95
C GLN A 41 10.61 -1.39 3.68
N TRP A 42 9.29 -1.64 3.59
CA TRP A 42 8.68 -2.20 2.40
C TRP A 42 8.78 -1.25 1.20
N LEU A 43 8.57 0.06 1.40
CA LEU A 43 8.73 1.09 0.36
C LEU A 43 10.17 1.23 -0.13
N GLN A 44 11.16 0.93 0.70
CA GLN A 44 12.58 1.00 0.33
C GLN A 44 13.06 -0.22 -0.48
N ARG A 45 12.23 -1.25 -0.68
CA ARG A 45 12.58 -2.41 -1.48
C ARG A 45 12.68 -2.03 -2.96
N GLN A 46 13.76 -2.46 -3.61
CA GLN A 46 14.03 -2.18 -5.03
C GLN A 46 12.95 -2.77 -5.97
N ASP A 47 12.23 -3.81 -5.52
CA ASP A 47 11.14 -4.43 -6.26
C ASP A 47 9.85 -3.60 -6.29
N ILE A 48 9.74 -2.56 -5.46
CA ILE A 48 8.58 -1.67 -5.38
C ILE A 48 8.92 -0.38 -6.11
N LEU A 49 8.42 -0.27 -7.34
CA LEU A 49 8.67 0.85 -8.24
C LEU A 49 7.54 1.87 -8.15
N PHE A 50 7.85 3.08 -7.72
CA PHE A 50 6.93 4.22 -7.66
C PHE A 50 7.71 5.53 -7.78
N CYS A 51 7.04 6.59 -8.22
CA CYS A 51 7.58 7.95 -8.27
C CYS A 51 6.78 8.89 -7.36
N GLU A 52 7.20 10.15 -7.23
CA GLU A 52 6.47 11.15 -6.43
C GLU A 52 5.01 11.36 -6.90
N ALA A 53 4.76 11.30 -8.21
CA ALA A 53 3.42 11.39 -8.77
C ALA A 53 2.51 10.20 -8.41
N ASP A 54 3.11 9.07 -8.03
CA ASP A 54 2.41 7.88 -7.60
C ASP A 54 2.07 7.92 -6.10
N LEU A 55 2.44 8.99 -5.38
CA LEU A 55 2.15 9.15 -3.97
C LEU A 55 1.19 10.33 -3.76
N LYS A 56 0.06 10.05 -3.14
CA LYS A 56 -0.96 11.05 -2.79
C LYS A 56 -1.14 11.09 -1.29
N GLN A 57 -0.61 12.13 -0.65
CA GLN A 57 -0.79 12.40 0.77
C GLN A 57 -2.12 13.11 1.03
N TYR A 58 -2.70 12.87 2.20
CA TYR A 58 -3.93 13.50 2.65
C TYR A 58 -3.70 14.26 3.96
N PRO A 59 -4.51 15.29 4.26
CA PRO A 59 -4.32 16.14 5.45
C PRO A 59 -4.45 15.40 6.78
N ASP A 60 -5.07 14.23 6.80
CA ASP A 60 -5.23 13.37 7.97
C ASP A 60 -3.98 12.52 8.28
N GLY A 61 -2.92 12.66 7.48
CA GLY A 61 -1.70 11.86 7.60
C GLY A 61 -1.78 10.49 6.92
N SER A 62 -2.92 10.17 6.29
CA SER A 62 -3.02 9.00 5.42
C SER A 62 -2.33 9.28 4.09
N PHE A 63 -1.94 8.21 3.38
CA PHE A 63 -1.50 8.36 1.99
C PHE A 63 -1.98 7.22 1.12
N ARG A 64 -2.03 7.49 -0.18
CA ARG A 64 -2.28 6.51 -1.21
C ARG A 64 -1.03 6.37 -2.06
N LEU A 65 -0.64 5.12 -2.26
CA LEU A 65 0.48 4.74 -3.12
C LEU A 65 -0.05 4.03 -4.35
N TYR A 66 0.50 4.39 -5.49
CA TYR A 66 0.47 3.62 -6.71
C TYR A 66 1.86 2.99 -6.89
N PHE A 67 1.94 1.71 -7.17
CA PHE A 67 3.24 1.05 -7.32
C PHE A 67 3.18 -0.04 -8.37
N ARG A 68 4.35 -0.33 -8.91
CA ARG A 68 4.60 -1.44 -9.82
C ARG A 68 5.60 -2.37 -9.16
N THR A 69 5.53 -3.64 -9.51
CA THR A 69 6.53 -4.62 -9.08
C THR A 69 6.73 -5.65 -10.18
N ILE A 70 7.90 -6.28 -10.17
CA ILE A 70 8.22 -7.42 -11.04
C ILE A 70 7.43 -8.66 -10.59
N ASN A 71 7.11 -8.73 -9.29
CA ASN A 71 6.33 -9.80 -8.70
C ASN A 71 4.82 -9.58 -8.88
N SER A 72 4.01 -10.53 -8.40
CA SER A 72 2.56 -10.33 -8.33
C SER A 72 2.21 -9.27 -7.29
N LEU A 73 1.43 -8.26 -7.69
CA LEU A 73 0.95 -7.18 -6.82
C LEU A 73 0.20 -7.72 -5.59
N GLU A 74 -0.56 -8.81 -5.76
CA GLU A 74 -1.29 -9.46 -4.67
C GLU A 74 -0.34 -10.08 -3.65
N THR A 75 0.72 -10.73 -4.13
CA THR A 75 1.74 -11.35 -3.27
C THR A 75 2.47 -10.30 -2.45
N GLU A 76 2.88 -9.19 -3.07
CA GLU A 76 3.55 -8.10 -2.36
C GLU A 76 2.65 -7.46 -1.30
N TYR A 77 1.37 -7.23 -1.62
CA TYR A 77 0.42 -6.72 -0.65
C TYR A 77 0.20 -7.71 0.52
N LEU A 78 0.06 -9.01 0.23
CA LEU A 78 -0.10 -10.02 1.26
C LEU A 78 1.15 -10.15 2.14
N GLN A 79 2.35 -10.05 1.57
CA GLN A 79 3.60 -10.05 2.35
C GLN A 79 3.71 -8.84 3.26
N LEU A 80 3.21 -7.68 2.84
CA LEU A 80 3.14 -6.49 3.70
C LEU A 80 2.12 -6.68 4.81
N VAL A 81 0.89 -7.13 4.50
CA VAL A 81 -0.21 -7.10 5.48
C VAL A 81 -0.23 -8.31 6.42
N LYS A 82 0.19 -9.50 5.98
CA LYS A 82 0.19 -10.71 6.82
C LYS A 82 0.97 -10.56 8.13
N PRO A 83 2.24 -10.09 8.15
CA PRO A 83 2.96 -9.92 9.40
C PRO A 83 2.37 -8.82 10.28
N LEU A 84 1.78 -7.77 9.68
CA LEU A 84 1.24 -6.62 10.41
C LEU A 84 -0.16 -6.89 11.00
N THR A 85 -0.91 -7.84 10.42
CA THR A 85 -2.27 -8.18 10.88
C THR A 85 -2.39 -9.58 11.48
N GLY A 86 -1.36 -10.41 11.35
CA GLY A 86 -1.31 -11.79 11.86
C GLY A 86 -0.98 -11.92 13.35
N SER A 87 -0.60 -10.84 14.02
CA SER A 87 -0.17 -10.83 15.43
C SER A 87 -1.16 -10.12 16.37
N LYS A 88 -2.46 -10.42 16.23
CA LYS A 88 -3.40 -10.31 17.35
C LYS A 88 -4.00 -11.69 17.60
N GLN A 89 -3.26 -12.51 18.36
CA GLN A 89 -3.85 -13.54 19.22
C GLN A 89 -3.98 -12.97 20.62
#